data_AF-A0A7R9MSV4-F1
#
_entry.id   AF-A0A7R9MSV4-F1
#
_cell.length_a   1.000
_cell.length_b   1.000
_cell.length_c   1.000
_cell.angle_alpha   90.00
_cell.angle_beta   90.00
_cell.angle_gamma   90.00
#
_symmetry.space_group_name_H-M   'P 1'
#
loop_
_entity.id
_entity.type
_entity.pdbx_description
1 polymer ?
#
loop_
_entity_poly.entity_id
_entity_poly.type
_entity_poly.pdbx_seq_one_letter_code
_entity_poly.pdbx_strand_id
1 'polypeptide(L)'
;MESGAHMYNKDRDVISKPEALASAQKLAEQLKCNTTEQWIQCLRGVDAKEFLKTEALLTFPVEGTEFLPISEQKAFETKKFNSDIDLMAGMTSDEASGMIRQIFPDVHNLTVEEFKFFVSEINQIYHGLDVENVTHFYFKNIDPKDPGASVRAFEGFLGDLTLKCTTYLFAKQFATNAPSKNVYSYELTFESLFMTNATGCPPG
;
A
#
# COMPACT_ATOMS: atom_id res chain seq x y z
N MET A 1 1.36 -15.51 2.26
CA MET A 1 1.20 -14.09 1.88
C MET A 1 0.96 -13.34 3.15
N GLU A 2 1.83 -12.41 3.50
CA GLU A 2 1.82 -11.74 4.80
C GLU A 2 1.78 -10.25 4.55
N SER A 3 0.73 -9.59 5.04
CA SER A 3 0.61 -8.13 5.07
C SER A 3 0.80 -7.47 3.70
N GLY A 4 0.06 -7.95 2.69
CA GLY A 4 0.01 -7.32 1.38
C GLY A 4 -0.48 -8.26 0.27
N ALA A 5 -1.25 -7.70 -0.65
CA ALA A 5 -1.60 -8.32 -1.92
C ALA A 5 -1.69 -7.25 -3.00
N HIS A 6 -1.28 -7.59 -4.22
CA HIS A 6 -1.56 -6.78 -5.39
C HIS A 6 -3.01 -7.02 -5.80
N MET A 7 -3.94 -6.28 -5.17
CA MET A 7 -5.32 -6.32 -5.59
C MET A 7 -6.05 -5.02 -5.25
N TYR A 8 -6.78 -4.55 -6.26
CA TYR A 8 -7.89 -3.63 -6.10
C TYR A 8 -7.53 -2.17 -5.78
N ASN A 9 -6.33 -1.70 -6.12
CA ASN A 9 -6.21 -0.33 -6.61
C ASN A 9 -6.00 -0.34 -8.13
N LYS A 10 -7.05 0.00 -8.87
CA LYS A 10 -7.02 0.15 -10.34
C LYS A 10 -6.00 1.20 -10.82
N ASP A 11 -5.51 2.06 -9.93
CA ASP A 11 -4.70 3.24 -10.25
C ASP A 11 -3.24 3.18 -9.72
N ARG A 12 -2.84 2.17 -8.92
CA ARG A 12 -1.50 2.21 -8.27
C ARG A 12 -0.72 0.91 -8.09
N ASP A 13 -1.35 -0.27 -7.97
CA ASP A 13 -0.57 -1.47 -7.60
C ASP A 13 0.25 -2.02 -8.77
N VAL A 14 -0.18 -1.72 -9.99
CA VAL A 14 0.49 -1.97 -11.26
C VAL A 14 0.28 -0.75 -12.16
N ILE A 15 1.26 -0.46 -13.02
CA ILE A 15 1.17 0.64 -13.98
C ILE A 15 1.29 0.14 -15.41
N SER A 16 0.69 0.87 -16.33
CA SER A 16 0.79 0.56 -17.76
C SER A 16 2.18 0.86 -18.30
N LYS A 17 2.57 0.25 -19.43
CA LYS A 17 3.84 0.56 -20.11
C LYS A 17 4.01 2.06 -20.43
N PRO A 18 2.99 2.79 -20.93
CA PRO A 18 3.10 4.23 -21.16
C PRO A 18 3.37 5.03 -19.89
N GLU A 19 2.69 4.71 -18.78
CA GLU A 19 2.91 5.39 -17.49
C GLU A 19 4.29 5.09 -16.91
N ALA A 20 4.75 3.85 -17.03
CA ALA A 20 6.09 3.45 -16.63
C ALA A 20 7.16 4.20 -17.44
N LEU A 21 6.95 4.34 -18.76
CA LEU A 21 7.85 5.10 -19.62
C LEU A 21 7.86 6.58 -19.27
N ALA A 22 6.69 7.19 -19.05
CA ALA A 22 6.59 8.59 -18.67
C ALA A 22 7.27 8.87 -17.32
N SER A 23 7.07 7.99 -16.33
CA SER A 23 7.75 8.05 -15.03
C SER A 23 9.26 7.93 -15.17
N ALA A 24 9.74 6.98 -16.00
CA ALA A 24 11.16 6.80 -16.27
C ALA A 24 11.79 8.02 -16.99
N GLN A 25 11.05 8.65 -17.91
CA GLN A 25 11.48 9.88 -18.59
C GLN A 25 11.55 11.06 -17.63
N LYS A 26 10.54 11.26 -16.78
CA LYS A 26 10.55 12.29 -15.73
C LYS A 26 11.74 12.12 -14.78
N LEU A 27 12.04 10.88 -14.39
CA LEU A 27 13.23 10.57 -13.59
C LEU A 27 14.52 10.92 -14.34
N ALA A 28 14.60 10.60 -15.63
CA ALA A 28 15.74 10.97 -16.46
C ALA A 28 15.93 12.49 -16.55
N GLU A 29 14.85 13.27 -16.63
CA GLU A 29 14.91 14.74 -16.59
C GLU A 29 15.45 15.25 -15.25
N GLN A 30 14.96 14.73 -14.12
CA GLN A 30 15.42 15.09 -12.78
C GLN A 30 16.92 14.83 -12.59
N LEU A 31 17.41 13.73 -13.17
CA LEU A 31 18.82 13.33 -13.14
C LEU A 31 19.65 13.89 -14.30
N LYS A 32 19.09 14.82 -15.09
CA LYS A 32 19.75 15.48 -16.22
C LYS A 32 20.27 14.52 -17.31
N CYS A 33 19.58 13.39 -17.49
CA CYS A 33 19.84 12.37 -18.50
C CYS A 33 18.97 12.51 -19.77
N ASN A 34 18.05 13.48 -19.82
CA ASN A 34 17.08 13.68 -20.91
C ASN A 34 17.67 14.17 -22.25
N THR A 35 18.91 14.67 -22.27
CA THR A 35 19.55 15.24 -23.47
C THR A 35 20.23 14.21 -24.35
N THR A 36 20.28 12.94 -23.92
CA THR A 36 20.97 11.88 -24.65
C THR A 36 19.94 10.95 -25.31
N GLU A 37 20.15 10.61 -26.59
CA GLU A 37 19.42 9.49 -27.24
C GLU A 37 19.63 8.16 -26.46
N GLN A 38 20.64 8.13 -25.59
CA GLN A 38 21.02 7.04 -24.71
C GLN A 38 20.75 7.33 -23.23
N TRP A 39 19.62 7.98 -22.90
CA TRP A 39 19.25 8.35 -21.53
C TRP A 39 19.31 7.17 -20.53
N ILE A 40 19.06 5.93 -20.98
CA ILE A 40 19.24 4.71 -20.18
C ILE A 40 20.70 4.49 -19.78
N GLN A 41 21.66 4.71 -20.70
CA GLN A 41 23.08 4.59 -20.37
C GLN A 41 23.52 5.68 -19.39
N CYS A 42 23.01 6.91 -19.55
CA CYS A 42 23.23 7.98 -18.59
C CYS A 42 22.72 7.58 -17.20
N LEU A 43 21.47 7.10 -17.09
CA LEU A 43 20.90 6.64 -15.82
C LEU A 43 21.72 5.54 -15.15
N ARG A 44 22.28 4.60 -15.92
CA ARG A 44 23.17 3.54 -15.40
C ARG A 44 24.49 4.07 -14.82
N GLY A 45 24.92 5.27 -15.23
CA GLY A 45 26.11 5.93 -14.72
C GLY A 45 25.85 6.87 -13.54
N VAL A 46 24.58 7.09 -13.15
CA VAL A 46 24.22 7.92 -12.01
C VAL A 46 24.62 7.21 -10.71
N ASP A 47 25.23 7.97 -9.79
CA ASP A 47 25.55 7.46 -8.46
C ASP A 47 24.29 7.04 -7.71
N ALA A 48 24.33 5.89 -7.05
CA ALA A 48 23.18 5.33 -6.35
C ALA A 48 22.62 6.29 -5.28
N LYS A 49 23.45 7.09 -4.60
CA LYS A 49 22.98 8.05 -3.59
C LYS A 49 22.23 9.21 -4.24
N GLU A 50 22.66 9.67 -5.41
CA GLU A 50 21.92 10.69 -6.16
C GLU A 50 20.59 10.11 -6.67
N PHE A 51 20.60 8.86 -7.12
CA PHE A 51 19.39 8.16 -7.53
C PHE A 51 18.37 8.04 -6.38
N LEU A 52 18.83 7.70 -5.17
CA LEU A 52 17.99 7.57 -3.97
C LEU A 52 17.39 8.90 -3.46
N LYS A 53 17.91 10.06 -3.88
CA LYS A 53 17.31 11.36 -3.56
C LYS A 53 16.08 11.69 -4.42
N THR A 54 15.81 10.88 -5.44
CA THR A 54 14.65 11.06 -6.33
C THR A 54 13.46 10.24 -5.84
N GLU A 55 12.29 10.47 -6.42
CA GLU A 55 11.09 9.65 -6.18
C GLU A 55 11.17 8.24 -6.81
N ALA A 56 12.33 7.82 -7.34
CA ALA A 56 12.51 6.52 -8.00
C ALA A 56 12.21 5.29 -7.12
N LEU A 57 12.13 5.47 -5.80
CA LEU A 57 11.74 4.42 -4.86
C LEU A 57 10.25 4.03 -4.97
N LEU A 58 9.43 4.82 -5.67
CA LEU A 58 8.02 4.52 -5.95
C LEU A 58 7.84 3.86 -7.34
N THR A 59 8.63 2.81 -7.62
CA THR A 59 8.48 2.04 -8.87
C THR A 59 7.52 0.89 -8.67
N PHE A 60 6.49 0.85 -9.51
CA PHE A 60 5.44 -0.17 -9.48
C PHE A 60 5.69 -1.24 -10.56
N PRO A 61 5.21 -2.48 -10.37
CA PRO A 61 5.22 -3.49 -11.41
C PRO A 61 4.51 -2.99 -12.68
N VAL A 62 5.01 -3.41 -13.85
CA VAL A 62 4.47 -2.98 -15.15
C VAL A 62 3.68 -4.11 -15.78
N GLU A 63 2.40 -3.85 -16.06
CA GLU A 63 1.52 -4.80 -16.75
C GLU A 63 1.78 -4.86 -18.27
N GLY A 64 1.33 -5.95 -18.88
CA GLY A 64 1.56 -6.25 -20.30
C GLY A 64 3.02 -6.61 -20.63
N THR A 65 3.83 -6.90 -19.61
CA THR A 65 5.22 -7.38 -19.77
C THR A 65 5.26 -8.89 -19.93
N GLU A 66 6.42 -9.47 -20.24
CA GLU A 66 6.59 -10.93 -20.26
C GLU A 66 6.31 -11.55 -18.88
N PHE A 67 6.73 -10.86 -17.81
CA PHE A 67 6.52 -11.29 -16.43
C PHE A 67 5.07 -11.15 -15.98
N LEU A 68 4.42 -10.00 -16.25
CA LEU A 68 3.03 -9.74 -15.92
C LEU A 68 2.23 -9.41 -17.19
N PRO A 69 1.84 -10.43 -17.99
CA PRO A 69 1.24 -10.21 -19.32
C PRO A 69 -0.22 -9.75 -19.26
N ILE A 70 -0.91 -9.98 -18.13
CA ILE A 70 -2.28 -9.56 -17.86
C ILE A 70 -2.34 -9.01 -16.44
N SER A 71 -3.28 -8.10 -16.18
CA SER A 71 -3.54 -7.63 -14.82
C SER A 71 -4.03 -8.75 -13.90
N GLU A 72 -3.88 -8.57 -12.60
CA GLU A 72 -4.30 -9.51 -11.56
C GLU A 72 -5.81 -9.75 -11.60
N GLN A 73 -6.61 -8.70 -11.82
CA GLN A 73 -8.07 -8.84 -11.95
C GLN A 73 -8.41 -9.75 -13.13
N LYS A 74 -7.77 -9.53 -14.28
CA LYS A 74 -7.98 -10.36 -15.48
C LYS A 74 -7.46 -11.77 -15.28
N ALA A 75 -6.39 -11.96 -14.51
CA ALA A 75 -5.89 -13.28 -14.14
C ALA A 75 -6.94 -14.08 -13.37
N PHE A 76 -7.61 -13.48 -12.37
CA PHE A 76 -8.72 -14.13 -11.67
C PHE A 76 -9.92 -14.41 -12.57
N GLU A 77 -10.37 -13.42 -13.35
CA GLU A 77 -11.51 -13.56 -14.27
C GLU A 77 -11.30 -14.68 -15.31
N THR A 78 -10.08 -14.76 -15.86
CA THR A 78 -9.72 -15.75 -16.89
C THR A 78 -9.15 -17.04 -16.31
N LYS A 79 -9.07 -17.15 -14.98
CA LYS A 79 -8.46 -18.26 -14.24
C LYS A 79 -7.02 -18.58 -14.67
N LYS A 80 -6.28 -17.56 -15.08
CA LYS A 80 -4.88 -17.64 -15.51
C LYS A 80 -3.95 -17.31 -14.35
N PHE A 81 -4.01 -18.13 -13.31
CA PHE A 81 -3.13 -18.05 -12.15
C PHE A 81 -2.85 -19.46 -11.61
N ASN A 82 -1.79 -19.60 -10.81
CA ASN A 82 -1.48 -20.87 -10.14
C ASN A 82 -2.58 -21.18 -9.13
N SER A 83 -3.45 -22.14 -9.47
CA SER A 83 -4.69 -22.40 -8.73
C SER A 83 -4.74 -23.79 -8.08
N ASP A 84 -3.71 -24.60 -8.29
CA ASP A 84 -3.49 -25.89 -7.64
C ASP A 84 -2.48 -25.76 -6.49
N ILE A 85 -2.76 -24.80 -5.60
CA ILE A 85 -1.97 -24.54 -4.39
C ILE A 85 -2.92 -24.21 -3.24
N ASP A 86 -2.46 -24.49 -2.01
CA ASP A 86 -3.11 -23.98 -0.81
C ASP A 86 -2.59 -22.57 -0.52
N LEU A 87 -3.50 -21.66 -0.14
CA LEU A 87 -3.14 -20.28 0.18
C LEU A 87 -3.21 -20.05 1.69
N MET A 88 -2.11 -19.58 2.27
CA MET A 88 -2.12 -18.97 3.59
C MET A 88 -1.91 -17.46 3.43
N ALA A 89 -2.86 -16.67 3.91
CA ALA A 89 -2.85 -15.22 3.86
C ALA A 89 -3.06 -14.66 5.27
N GLY A 90 -2.39 -13.58 5.62
CA GLY A 90 -2.67 -12.93 6.89
C GLY A 90 -2.13 -11.53 6.97
N MET A 91 -2.49 -10.90 8.07
CA MET A 91 -2.25 -9.49 8.36
C MET A 91 -1.93 -9.31 9.84
N THR A 92 -1.36 -8.17 10.19
CA THR A 92 -1.18 -7.73 11.58
C THR A 92 -2.36 -6.88 12.03
N SER A 93 -2.57 -6.75 13.34
CA SER A 93 -3.61 -5.88 13.89
C SER A 93 -3.40 -4.39 13.53
N ASP A 94 -2.15 -3.96 13.30
CA ASP A 94 -1.78 -2.55 13.22
C ASP A 94 -0.87 -2.23 12.02
N GLU A 95 -1.25 -2.71 10.83
CA GLU A 95 -0.43 -2.69 9.60
C GLU A 95 0.20 -1.35 9.22
N ALA A 96 -0.51 -0.23 9.44
CA ALA A 96 -0.01 1.09 9.05
C ALA A 96 0.63 1.87 10.20
N SER A 97 0.67 1.33 11.43
CA SER A 97 1.18 2.07 12.59
C SER A 97 2.62 2.53 12.42
N GLY A 98 3.51 1.66 11.96
CA GLY A 98 4.90 2.01 11.65
C GLY A 98 5.02 3.01 10.50
N MET A 99 4.21 2.84 9.45
CA MET A 99 4.21 3.70 8.26
C MET A 99 3.75 5.12 8.60
N ILE A 100 2.66 5.27 9.34
CA ILE A 100 2.13 6.57 9.77
C ILE A 100 3.17 7.33 10.58
N ARG A 101 3.85 6.67 11.54
CA ARG A 101 4.90 7.31 12.34
C ARG A 101 6.09 7.78 11.51
N GLN A 102 6.41 7.07 10.42
CA GLN A 102 7.54 7.43 9.56
C GLN A 102 7.18 8.54 8.55
N ILE A 103 5.98 8.50 7.97
CA ILE A 103 5.54 9.45 6.93
C ILE A 103 4.96 10.73 7.55
N PHE A 104 4.26 10.58 8.68
CA PHE A 104 3.56 11.64 9.37
C PHE A 104 4.02 11.74 10.83
N PRO A 105 5.30 12.04 11.09
CA PRO A 105 5.88 12.04 12.43
C PRO A 105 5.19 13.03 13.40
N ASP A 106 4.62 14.11 12.85
CA ASP A 106 3.96 15.17 13.62
C ASP A 106 2.45 14.93 13.83
N VAL A 107 1.90 13.84 13.29
CA VAL A 107 0.48 13.52 13.46
C VAL A 107 0.25 13.00 14.88
N HIS A 108 -0.35 13.86 15.69
CA HIS A 108 -0.78 13.57 17.05
C HIS A 108 -2.19 14.15 17.24
N ASN A 109 -3.09 13.37 17.85
CA ASN A 109 -4.45 13.79 18.21
C ASN A 109 -5.22 14.49 17.07
N LEU A 110 -5.49 13.76 15.98
CA LEU A 110 -6.26 14.28 14.85
C LEU A 110 -7.68 14.71 15.24
N THR A 111 -8.07 15.89 14.80
CA THR A 111 -9.46 16.33 14.72
C THR A 111 -10.21 15.59 13.60
N VAL A 112 -11.55 15.64 13.63
CA VAL A 112 -12.38 15.07 12.56
C VAL A 112 -12.07 15.73 11.22
N GLU A 113 -11.87 17.05 11.23
CA GLU A 113 -11.57 17.86 10.06
C GLU A 113 -10.20 17.54 9.46
N GLU A 114 -9.19 17.32 10.30
CA GLU A 114 -7.86 16.88 9.84
C GLU A 114 -7.91 15.48 9.26
N PHE A 115 -8.59 14.54 9.91
CA PHE A 115 -8.78 13.20 9.35
C PHE A 115 -9.48 13.24 7.99
N LYS A 116 -10.55 14.04 7.89
CA LYS A 116 -11.30 14.23 6.65
C LYS A 116 -10.43 14.82 5.54
N PHE A 117 -9.53 15.75 5.88
CA PHE A 117 -8.52 16.26 4.97
C PHE A 117 -7.61 15.13 4.47
N PHE A 118 -7.06 14.29 5.35
CA PHE A 118 -6.22 13.16 4.94
C PHE A 118 -6.97 12.16 4.04
N VAL A 119 -8.22 11.83 4.36
CA VAL A 119 -9.06 10.96 3.51
C VAL A 119 -9.26 11.60 2.13
N SER A 120 -9.46 12.92 2.06
CA SER A 120 -9.60 13.64 0.79
C SER A 120 -8.31 13.58 -0.03
N GLU A 121 -7.15 13.80 0.58
CA GLU A 121 -5.85 13.69 -0.11
C GLU A 121 -5.60 12.26 -0.62
N ILE A 122 -5.90 11.25 0.20
CA ILE A 122 -5.80 9.84 -0.20
C ILE A 122 -6.79 9.52 -1.34
N ASN A 123 -7.99 10.11 -1.34
CA ASN A 123 -8.96 9.94 -2.43
C ASN A 123 -8.49 10.55 -3.77
N GLN A 124 -7.61 11.55 -3.75
CA GLN A 124 -6.97 12.04 -4.98
C GLN A 124 -6.06 10.97 -5.62
N ILE A 125 -5.61 9.99 -4.84
CA ILE A 125 -4.72 8.91 -5.29
C ILE A 125 -5.50 7.64 -5.61
N TYR A 126 -6.42 7.22 -4.73
CA TYR A 126 -7.12 5.94 -4.84
C TYR A 126 -8.45 6.02 -5.59
N HIS A 127 -9.03 7.22 -5.65
CA HIS A 127 -10.33 7.53 -6.26
C HIS A 127 -11.52 6.69 -5.75
N GLY A 128 -12.70 7.31 -5.70
CA GLY A 128 -13.95 6.60 -5.36
C GLY A 128 -14.16 6.33 -3.86
N LEU A 129 -13.38 6.95 -2.98
CA LEU A 129 -13.69 7.02 -1.56
C LEU A 129 -14.81 8.04 -1.32
N ASP A 130 -15.80 7.63 -0.54
CA ASP A 130 -16.77 8.55 0.05
C ASP A 130 -16.20 9.09 1.35
N VAL A 131 -15.66 10.31 1.27
CA VAL A 131 -14.93 10.96 2.35
C VAL A 131 -15.77 11.07 3.63
N GLU A 132 -17.06 11.37 3.53
CA GLU A 132 -17.94 11.51 4.70
C GLU A 132 -18.19 10.15 5.35
N ASN A 133 -18.51 9.14 4.54
CA ASN A 133 -18.80 7.80 5.05
C ASN A 133 -17.56 7.14 5.66
N VAL A 134 -16.39 7.31 5.05
CA VAL A 134 -15.12 6.84 5.61
C VAL A 134 -14.84 7.55 6.94
N THR A 135 -14.94 8.88 6.97
CA THR A 135 -14.76 9.66 8.20
C THR A 135 -15.70 9.18 9.30
N HIS A 136 -16.99 9.06 9.00
CA HIS A 136 -17.96 8.55 9.95
C HIS A 136 -17.62 7.13 10.43
N PHE A 137 -17.24 6.22 9.53
CA PHE A 137 -16.94 4.84 9.88
C PHE A 137 -15.81 4.72 10.92
N TYR A 138 -14.70 5.45 10.72
CA TYR A 138 -13.53 5.38 11.60
C TYR A 138 -13.65 6.28 12.84
N PHE A 139 -14.39 7.40 12.77
CA PHE A 139 -14.47 8.36 13.89
C PHE A 139 -15.70 8.21 14.79
N LYS A 140 -16.76 7.50 14.38
CA LYS A 140 -18.03 7.43 15.13
C LYS A 140 -17.92 6.94 16.57
N ASN A 141 -16.93 6.11 16.87
CA ASN A 141 -16.77 5.43 18.17
C ASN A 141 -15.47 5.80 18.88
N ILE A 142 -14.82 6.91 18.49
CA ILE A 142 -13.61 7.37 19.17
C ILE A 142 -13.96 7.86 20.58
N ASP A 143 -13.21 7.39 21.58
CA ASP A 143 -13.27 7.95 22.93
C ASP A 143 -12.49 9.28 22.95
N PRO A 144 -13.14 10.43 23.16
CA PRO A 144 -12.46 11.72 23.20
C PRO A 144 -11.49 11.86 24.38
N LYS A 145 -11.53 10.95 25.35
CA LYS A 145 -10.59 10.93 26.49
C LYS A 145 -9.32 10.15 26.21
N ASP A 146 -9.29 9.37 25.13
CA ASP A 146 -8.12 8.61 24.73
C ASP A 146 -7.30 9.42 23.72
N PRO A 147 -6.12 9.93 24.10
CA PRO A 147 -5.32 10.77 23.22
C PRO A 147 -4.88 10.03 21.95
N GLY A 148 -4.71 8.70 22.01
CA GLY A 148 -4.25 7.93 20.85
C GLY A 148 -5.35 7.49 19.89
N ALA A 149 -6.63 7.63 20.28
CA ALA A 149 -7.73 7.00 19.55
C ALA A 149 -7.92 7.54 18.13
N SER A 150 -7.71 8.84 17.90
CA SER A 150 -7.82 9.42 16.55
C SER A 150 -6.64 9.07 15.64
N VAL A 151 -5.44 8.90 16.20
CA VAL A 151 -4.29 8.40 15.44
C VAL A 151 -4.49 6.94 15.08
N ARG A 152 -4.92 6.09 16.02
CA ARG A 152 -5.24 4.67 15.74
C ARG A 152 -6.38 4.51 14.72
N ALA A 153 -7.35 5.42 14.71
CA ALA A 153 -8.38 5.44 13.67
C ALA A 153 -7.78 5.73 12.28
N PHE A 154 -6.76 6.59 12.21
CA PHE A 154 -6.02 6.86 10.98
C PHE A 154 -5.11 5.71 10.55
N GLU A 155 -4.39 5.10 11.48
CA GLU A 155 -3.63 3.87 11.23
C GLU A 155 -4.55 2.74 10.74
N GLY A 156 -5.72 2.58 11.37
CA GLY A 156 -6.74 1.62 10.97
C GLY A 156 -7.23 1.87 9.54
N PHE A 157 -7.60 3.11 9.22
CA PHE A 157 -8.03 3.48 7.87
C PHE A 157 -6.98 3.18 6.80
N LEU A 158 -5.74 3.64 7.00
CA LEU A 158 -4.69 3.43 6.02
C LEU A 158 -4.32 1.95 5.92
N GLY A 159 -4.24 1.24 7.04
CA GLY A 159 -3.95 -0.20 7.09
C GLY A 159 -5.03 -1.02 6.39
N ASP A 160 -6.30 -0.69 6.61
CA ASP A 160 -7.44 -1.31 5.94
C ASP A 160 -7.38 -1.07 4.43
N LEU A 161 -7.17 0.17 4.00
CA LEU A 161 -7.13 0.54 2.59
C LEU A 161 -5.97 -0.12 1.84
N THR A 162 -4.78 -0.17 2.44
CA THR A 162 -3.56 -0.54 1.72
C THR A 162 -3.14 -2.00 1.89
N LEU A 163 -3.41 -2.61 3.04
CA LEU A 163 -2.83 -3.93 3.39
C LEU A 163 -3.90 -4.95 3.79
N LYS A 164 -4.79 -4.64 4.74
CA LYS A 164 -5.74 -5.64 5.26
C LYS A 164 -6.83 -5.99 4.26
N CYS A 165 -7.54 -5.00 3.71
CA CYS A 165 -8.63 -5.27 2.77
C CYS A 165 -8.10 -5.87 1.47
N THR A 166 -6.95 -5.41 0.97
CA THR A 166 -6.32 -5.95 -0.24
C THR A 166 -5.94 -7.42 -0.05
N THR A 167 -5.30 -7.76 1.08
CA THR A 167 -4.98 -9.15 1.49
C THR A 167 -6.24 -10.01 1.58
N TYR A 168 -7.28 -9.52 2.26
CA TYR A 168 -8.54 -10.25 2.42
C TYR A 168 -9.25 -10.46 1.08
N LEU A 169 -9.35 -9.41 0.26
CA LEU A 169 -9.98 -9.48 -1.05
C LEU A 169 -9.23 -10.47 -1.96
N PHE A 170 -7.90 -10.47 -1.95
CA PHE A 170 -7.10 -11.42 -2.70
C PHE A 170 -7.39 -12.86 -2.28
N ALA A 171 -7.33 -13.13 -0.97
CA ALA A 171 -7.64 -14.45 -0.42
C ALA A 171 -9.06 -14.91 -0.80
N LYS A 172 -10.03 -13.98 -0.77
CA LYS A 172 -11.42 -14.24 -1.18
C LYS A 172 -11.53 -14.52 -2.69
N GLN A 173 -10.85 -13.77 -3.55
CA GLN A 173 -10.85 -14.00 -5.00
C GLN A 173 -10.19 -15.34 -5.32
N PHE A 174 -9.10 -15.69 -4.65
CA PHE A 174 -8.46 -16.99 -4.78
C PHE A 174 -9.41 -18.12 -4.39
N ALA A 175 -10.02 -18.07 -3.19
CA ALA A 175 -10.98 -19.07 -2.72
C ALA A 175 -12.18 -19.25 -3.66
N THR A 176 -12.59 -18.18 -4.34
CA THR A 176 -13.74 -18.18 -5.26
C THR A 176 -13.40 -18.80 -6.62
N ASN A 177 -12.18 -18.53 -7.13
CA ASN A 177 -11.83 -18.86 -8.51
C ASN A 177 -10.94 -20.10 -8.66
N ALA A 178 -10.20 -20.49 -7.61
CA ALA A 178 -9.31 -21.63 -7.63
C ALA A 178 -10.07 -22.97 -7.53
N PRO A 179 -9.61 -24.05 -8.19
CA PRO A 179 -10.12 -25.40 -7.99
C PRO A 179 -9.88 -25.91 -6.56
N SER A 180 -8.68 -25.66 -6.00
CA SER A 180 -8.42 -25.86 -4.56
C SER A 180 -9.01 -24.70 -3.78
N LYS A 181 -9.88 -25.00 -2.81
CA LYS A 181 -10.53 -23.99 -1.95
C LYS A 181 -9.86 -23.83 -0.59
N ASN A 182 -8.67 -24.39 -0.44
CA ASN A 182 -7.93 -24.36 0.82
C ASN A 182 -7.28 -22.99 0.99
N VAL A 183 -8.00 -22.11 1.68
CA VAL A 183 -7.51 -20.79 2.06
C VAL A 183 -7.53 -20.67 3.58
N TYR A 184 -6.37 -20.41 4.16
CA TYR A 184 -6.17 -20.21 5.59
C TYR A 184 -5.87 -18.73 5.83
N SER A 185 -6.69 -18.10 6.67
CA SER A 185 -6.50 -16.70 7.05
C SER A 185 -5.99 -16.61 8.48
N TYR A 186 -5.07 -15.69 8.76
CA TYR A 186 -4.67 -15.36 10.13
C TYR A 186 -4.63 -13.84 10.36
N GLU A 187 -4.78 -13.46 11.63
CA GLU A 187 -4.48 -12.13 12.13
C GLU A 187 -3.43 -12.29 13.25
N LEU A 188 -2.27 -11.66 13.06
CA LEU A 188 -1.21 -11.65 14.06
C LEU A 188 -1.47 -10.50 15.03
N THR A 189 -1.79 -10.86 16.28
CA THR A 189 -2.10 -9.92 17.37
C THR A 189 -1.02 -9.89 18.45
N PHE A 190 0.07 -10.62 18.27
CA PHE A 190 1.15 -10.69 19.25
C PHE A 190 2.05 -9.46 19.17
N GLU A 191 2.20 -8.75 20.29
CA GLU A 191 3.15 -7.64 20.44
C GLU A 191 4.44 -8.11 21.15
N SER A 192 5.59 -7.83 20.53
CA SER A 192 6.88 -8.25 21.09
C SER A 192 7.31 -7.38 22.27
N LEU A 193 7.53 -8.02 23.43
CA LEU A 193 8.02 -7.37 24.66
C LEU A 193 9.42 -6.74 24.52
N PHE A 194 10.18 -7.07 23.46
CA PHE A 194 11.57 -6.61 23.28
C PHE A 194 11.70 -5.23 22.63
N MET A 195 10.64 -4.68 22.01
CA MET A 195 10.72 -3.36 21.34
C MET A 195 10.44 -2.17 22.28
N THR A 196 9.88 -2.40 23.47
CA THR A 196 9.61 -1.32 24.44
C THR A 196 10.89 -0.63 24.93
N ASN A 197 12.03 -1.33 24.95
CA ASN A 197 13.31 -0.79 25.43
C ASN A 197 14.23 -0.21 24.33
N ALA A 198 13.97 -0.48 23.04
CA ALA A 198 14.84 -0.02 21.95
C ALA A 198 14.35 1.27 21.28
N THR A 199 13.06 1.61 21.40
CA THR A 199 12.47 2.81 20.78
C THR A 199 11.71 3.72 21.76
N GLY A 200 11.64 3.38 23.05
CA GLY A 200 10.97 4.22 24.04
C GLY A 200 9.45 4.37 23.81
N CYS A 201 8.81 3.40 23.15
CA CYS A 201 7.36 3.33 23.10
C CYS A 201 6.83 2.70 24.40
N PRO A 202 6.03 3.41 25.21
CA PRO A 202 5.29 2.78 26.29
C PRO A 202 4.21 1.86 25.70
N PRO A 203 3.83 0.78 26.40
CA PRO A 203 2.63 0.02 26.05
C PRO A 203 1.41 0.96 26.14
N GLY A 204 0.55 0.89 25.12
CA GLY A 204 -0.73 1.60 25.08
C GLY A 204 -1.73 1.08 26.09
#